data_AF-A0A7C3HP02-F1
#
_entry.id   AF-A0A7C3HP02-F1
#
_cell.length_a   1.000
_cell.length_b   1.000
_cell.length_c   1.000
_cell.angle_alpha   90.00
_cell.angle_beta   90.00
_cell.angle_gamma   90.00
#
_symmetry.space_group_name_H-M   'P 1'
#
loop_
_entity.id
_entity.type
_entity.pdbx_description
1 polymer ?
#
loop_
_entity_poly.entity_id
_entity_poly.type
_entity_poly.pdbx_seq_one_letter_code
_entity_poly.pdbx_strand_id
1 'polypeptide(L)'
;MKRVITLYFFICFFAGYSPAQRDIVISTDCAFDDMRAICQFLAVREINIKAIISSDGMLPPDKGRTKVLALLNDFEIKNIPVGEGKTVQKNKTKHYSSLMSLKWGNEVQVTGISLKAEELLKRVFSESVLPLTVICMGPLTDIYAFVKNNPEMKVRIKNIIWYNVCVKPLSGTNYEFDKKAVEALMNEKIEMHIISNLESNHAVLNKQFFSELEAIDTRFAKKISMSADNDFVRNMTDSGYCRMWDDLLPVFYLYPGLFYQETLLGNPSVSYTKDVSFDAVKEKIFQILSGNYSLEKNITFERFPADDNDYQYDVRQIKKEAINRYGEEEWRVCVLTNEIHGHLGTYSLIGAKMGIYAREILNAEIDRLEVVSDAGILPPLSCMNDGMQISTGATLGLGTIKITEGNTPSATFSYNGRKIKLTLKSEISGRIEKDISDAVIKFGGLTDGYWKLIRVISLQHWLELDRNEIFEMEEIK
;
A
#
# COMPACT_ATOMS: atom_id res chain seq x y z
N MET A 1 55.11 -24.30 -3.84
CA MET A 1 54.11 -23.50 -4.58
C MET A 1 52.83 -23.47 -3.77
N LYS A 2 52.52 -22.34 -3.12
CA LYS A 2 51.28 -22.17 -2.34
C LYS A 2 50.13 -21.86 -3.30
N ARG A 3 49.09 -22.69 -3.33
CA ARG A 3 47.83 -22.43 -4.04
C ARG A 3 47.01 -21.42 -3.24
N VAL A 4 46.76 -20.26 -3.81
CA VAL A 4 45.80 -19.28 -3.31
C VAL A 4 44.43 -19.70 -3.82
N ILE A 5 43.53 -20.08 -2.91
CA ILE A 5 42.12 -20.31 -3.21
C ILE A 5 41.42 -18.97 -2.96
N THR A 6 41.04 -18.29 -4.04
CA THR A 6 40.24 -17.06 -3.99
C THR A 6 38.78 -17.46 -3.79
N LEU A 7 38.27 -17.25 -2.57
CA LEU A 7 36.87 -17.47 -2.22
C LEU A 7 36.06 -16.25 -2.71
N TYR A 8 35.20 -16.44 -3.71
CA TYR A 8 34.23 -15.42 -4.11
C TYR A 8 33.09 -15.38 -3.10
N PHE A 9 33.07 -14.36 -2.26
CA PHE A 9 31.89 -14.01 -1.47
C PHE A 9 30.83 -13.44 -2.41
N PHE A 10 29.85 -14.26 -2.79
CA PHE A 10 28.58 -13.75 -3.30
C PHE A 10 27.81 -13.16 -2.11
N ILE A 11 27.87 -11.84 -1.98
CA ILE A 11 26.95 -11.09 -1.11
C ILE A 11 25.60 -11.10 -1.85
N CYS A 12 24.76 -12.09 -1.56
CA CYS A 12 23.35 -12.01 -1.89
C CYS A 12 22.76 -10.87 -1.03
N PHE A 13 22.44 -9.75 -1.66
CA PHE A 13 21.53 -8.79 -1.06
C PHE A 13 20.22 -9.52 -0.81
N PHE A 14 19.94 -9.84 0.45
CA PHE A 14 18.57 -10.12 0.88
C PHE A 14 17.77 -8.86 0.56
N ALA A 15 17.00 -8.92 -0.53
CA ALA A 15 15.95 -7.96 -0.78
C ALA A 15 14.90 -8.20 0.31
N GLY A 16 15.08 -7.52 1.46
CA GLY A 16 13.99 -7.32 2.40
C GLY A 16 12.81 -6.83 1.58
N TYR A 17 11.65 -7.46 1.79
CA TYR A 17 10.40 -7.13 1.12
C TYR A 17 10.09 -5.65 1.40
N SER A 18 10.61 -4.75 0.55
CA SER A 18 10.23 -3.35 0.59
C SER A 18 8.78 -3.34 0.16
N PRO A 19 7.85 -2.84 0.99
CA PRO A 19 6.48 -2.67 0.55
C PRO A 19 6.51 -1.95 -0.80
N ALA A 20 5.73 -2.44 -1.77
CA ALA A 20 5.74 -1.92 -3.13
C ALA A 20 5.66 -0.39 -3.09
N GLN A 21 6.78 0.27 -3.37
CA GLN A 21 6.92 1.71 -3.18
C GLN A 21 6.00 2.41 -4.18
N ARG A 22 5.21 3.34 -3.67
CA ARG A 22 4.14 4.03 -4.41
C ARG A 22 4.65 5.40 -4.85
N ASP A 23 5.21 5.45 -6.04
CA ASP A 23 5.78 6.67 -6.59
C ASP A 23 4.67 7.58 -7.18
N ILE A 24 4.59 8.83 -6.71
CA ILE A 24 3.58 9.81 -7.14
C ILE A 24 4.20 11.18 -7.46
N VAL A 25 3.47 11.98 -8.25
CA VAL A 25 3.70 13.42 -8.44
C VAL A 25 2.45 14.17 -8.00
N ILE A 26 2.60 15.30 -7.33
CA ILE A 26 1.47 16.13 -6.86
C ILE A 26 1.44 17.47 -7.59
N SER A 27 0.25 17.89 -8.03
CA SER A 27 -0.05 19.24 -8.53
C SER A 27 -1.05 19.91 -7.60
N THR A 28 -0.70 21.08 -7.06
CA THR A 28 -1.46 21.80 -6.04
C THR A 28 -1.59 23.28 -6.37
N ASP A 29 -2.76 23.88 -6.15
CA ASP A 29 -2.96 25.33 -6.22
C ASP A 29 -3.00 26.01 -4.84
N CYS A 30 -2.67 25.23 -3.80
CA CYS A 30 -2.22 25.65 -2.48
C CYS A 30 -3.30 26.31 -1.60
N ALA A 31 -4.52 25.77 -1.61
CA ALA A 31 -5.53 26.03 -0.60
C ALA A 31 -5.33 25.18 0.68
N PHE A 32 -6.22 25.36 1.65
CA PHE A 32 -6.08 24.68 2.95
C PHE A 32 -6.25 23.16 2.82
N ASP A 33 -7.16 22.72 1.97
CA ASP A 33 -7.40 21.33 1.59
C ASP A 33 -6.21 20.66 0.92
N ASP A 34 -5.50 21.33 0.00
CA ASP A 34 -4.26 20.80 -0.57
C ASP A 34 -3.22 20.52 0.53
N MET A 35 -3.08 21.43 1.49
CA MET A 35 -2.14 21.26 2.60
C MET A 35 -2.48 20.01 3.43
N ARG A 36 -3.77 19.78 3.70
CA ARG A 36 -4.24 18.60 4.41
C ARG A 36 -3.95 17.33 3.61
N ALA A 37 -4.22 17.33 2.31
CA ALA A 37 -3.96 16.20 1.43
C ALA A 37 -2.46 15.88 1.32
N ILE A 38 -1.60 16.90 1.18
CA ILE A 38 -0.14 16.73 1.19
C ILE A 38 0.33 16.14 2.53
N CYS A 39 -0.21 16.62 3.66
CA CYS A 39 0.10 16.05 4.98
C CYS A 39 -0.31 14.57 5.08
N GLN A 40 -1.46 14.17 4.51
CA GLN A 40 -1.87 12.77 4.45
C GLN A 40 -0.91 11.93 3.60
N PHE A 41 -0.51 12.40 2.41
CA PHE A 41 0.48 11.68 1.59
C PHE A 41 1.83 11.54 2.29
N LEU A 42 2.31 12.60 2.96
CA LEU A 42 3.57 12.58 3.71
C LEU A 42 3.52 11.67 4.96
N ALA A 43 2.33 11.39 5.50
CA ALA A 43 2.15 10.50 6.63
C ALA A 43 2.36 9.02 6.28
N VAL A 44 2.27 8.65 5.00
CA VAL A 44 2.37 7.27 4.53
C VAL A 44 3.78 6.96 4.05
N ARG A 45 4.49 6.09 4.77
CA ARG A 45 5.91 5.76 4.53
C ARG A 45 6.15 5.07 3.18
N GLU A 46 5.17 4.32 2.71
CA GLU A 46 5.20 3.57 1.45
C GLU A 46 5.02 4.47 0.23
N ILE A 47 4.59 5.73 0.42
CA ILE A 47 4.43 6.71 -0.65
C ILE A 47 5.71 7.50 -0.82
N ASN A 48 6.15 7.61 -2.07
CA ASN A 48 7.32 8.36 -2.47
C ASN A 48 6.91 9.50 -3.40
N ILE A 49 6.83 10.71 -2.86
CA ILE A 49 6.51 11.90 -3.62
C ILE A 49 7.76 12.34 -4.39
N LYS A 50 7.75 12.11 -5.71
CA LYS A 50 8.89 12.42 -6.59
C LYS A 50 9.04 13.91 -6.86
N ALA A 51 7.92 14.63 -6.89
CA ALA A 51 7.88 16.08 -7.06
C ALA A 51 6.53 16.63 -6.63
N ILE A 52 6.53 17.91 -6.26
CA ILE A 52 5.33 18.73 -6.12
C ILE A 52 5.42 19.90 -7.09
N ILE A 53 4.38 20.16 -7.86
CA ILE A 53 4.26 21.36 -8.68
C ILE A 53 3.19 22.27 -8.07
N SER A 54 3.49 23.56 -7.99
CA SER A 54 2.49 24.57 -7.67
C SER A 54 1.85 25.08 -8.95
N SER A 55 0.62 24.67 -9.22
CA SER A 55 -0.21 25.16 -10.31
C SER A 55 -0.87 26.49 -9.96
N ASP A 56 -1.30 27.23 -10.99
CA ASP A 56 -2.14 28.42 -10.79
C ASP A 56 -3.57 27.99 -10.44
N GLY A 57 -4.32 28.84 -9.74
CA GLY A 57 -5.63 28.48 -9.18
C GLY A 57 -5.97 29.37 -7.99
N MET A 58 -6.10 28.75 -6.81
CA MET A 58 -6.34 29.44 -5.54
C MET A 58 -5.25 30.46 -5.19
N LEU A 59 -3.98 30.12 -5.42
CA LEU A 59 -2.83 31.01 -5.34
C LEU A 59 -1.99 30.97 -6.63
N PRO A 60 -1.29 32.07 -6.97
CA PRO A 60 -0.30 32.07 -8.04
C PRO A 60 0.84 31.08 -7.76
N PRO A 61 1.43 30.45 -8.81
CA PRO A 61 2.45 29.41 -8.67
C PRO A 61 3.65 29.78 -7.78
N ASP A 62 4.14 31.01 -7.85
CA ASP A 62 5.29 31.46 -7.06
C ASP A 62 4.98 31.49 -5.54
N LYS A 63 3.75 31.90 -5.20
CA LYS A 63 3.25 31.95 -3.83
C LYS A 63 2.93 30.56 -3.31
N GLY A 64 2.28 29.72 -4.12
CA GLY A 64 2.01 28.34 -3.76
C GLY A 64 3.31 27.55 -3.54
N ARG A 65 4.31 27.68 -4.44
CA ARG A 65 5.64 27.09 -4.25
C ARG A 65 6.28 27.49 -2.93
N THR A 66 6.18 28.77 -2.56
CA THR A 66 6.71 29.26 -1.27
C THR A 66 6.04 28.54 -0.09
N LYS A 67 4.72 28.32 -0.14
CA LYS A 67 3.98 27.59 0.91
C LYS A 67 4.37 26.11 0.98
N VAL A 68 4.50 25.44 -0.17
CA VAL A 68 4.93 24.03 -0.22
C VAL A 68 6.34 23.88 0.38
N LEU A 69 7.28 24.76 -0.01
CA LEU A 69 8.64 24.74 0.54
C LEU A 69 8.66 24.99 2.06
N ALA A 70 7.84 25.92 2.55
CA ALA A 70 7.69 26.17 3.98
C ALA A 70 7.15 24.93 4.73
N LEU A 71 6.15 24.25 4.17
CA LEU A 71 5.60 23.01 4.73
C LEU A 71 6.66 21.89 4.81
N LEU A 72 7.37 21.64 3.70
CA LEU A 72 8.40 20.61 3.64
C LEU A 72 9.55 20.90 4.61
N ASN A 73 9.97 22.16 4.72
CA ASN A 73 10.99 22.57 5.66
C ASN A 73 10.58 22.37 7.12
N ASP A 74 9.31 22.66 7.45
CA ASP A 74 8.78 22.42 8.79
C ASP A 74 8.80 20.94 9.19
N PHE A 75 8.67 20.04 8.20
CA PHE A 75 8.82 18.59 8.40
C PHE A 75 10.24 18.07 8.18
N GLU A 76 11.21 18.96 7.96
CA GLU A 76 12.62 18.65 7.66
C GLU A 76 12.82 17.78 6.41
N ILE A 77 11.91 17.88 5.45
CA ILE A 77 11.93 17.12 4.20
C ILE A 77 12.64 17.93 3.12
N LYS A 78 13.83 17.47 2.70
CA LYS A 78 14.71 18.18 1.76
C LYS A 78 14.81 17.56 0.37
N ASN A 79 14.31 16.33 0.20
CA ASN A 79 14.50 15.51 -0.99
C ASN A 79 13.32 15.57 -1.98
N ILE A 80 12.25 16.30 -1.68
CA ILE A 80 11.12 16.49 -2.60
C ILE A 80 11.33 17.80 -3.38
N PRO A 81 11.64 17.76 -4.69
CA PRO A 81 11.76 18.96 -5.49
C PRO A 81 10.39 19.62 -5.71
N VAL A 82 10.37 20.96 -5.68
CA VAL A 82 9.16 21.76 -5.87
C VAL A 82 9.30 22.68 -7.08
N GLY A 83 8.44 22.47 -8.08
CA GLY A 83 8.39 23.23 -9.34
C GLY A 83 7.31 24.31 -9.33
N GLU A 84 7.54 25.36 -10.10
CA GLU A 84 6.59 26.47 -10.30
C GLU A 84 5.88 26.32 -11.65
N GLY A 85 4.55 26.22 -11.61
CA GLY A 85 3.69 26.18 -12.79
C GLY A 85 3.58 27.51 -13.52
N LYS A 86 2.74 27.53 -14.55
CA LYS A 86 2.49 28.72 -15.36
C LYS A 86 1.36 29.56 -14.77
N THR A 87 1.60 30.86 -14.60
CA THR A 87 0.52 31.82 -14.33
C THR A 87 -0.37 31.99 -15.56
N VAL A 88 -1.63 31.59 -15.45
CA VAL A 88 -2.67 31.66 -16.48
C VAL A 88 -3.59 32.84 -16.23
N GLN A 89 -4.05 33.02 -14.98
CA GLN A 89 -4.96 34.09 -14.62
C GLN A 89 -4.22 35.25 -13.93
N LYS A 90 -4.57 36.48 -14.30
CA LYS A 90 -4.00 37.69 -13.67
C LYS A 90 -4.79 38.13 -12.44
N ASN A 91 -6.06 37.73 -12.35
CA ASN A 91 -6.93 38.12 -11.25
C ASN A 91 -6.75 37.17 -10.08
N LYS A 92 -6.61 37.74 -8.88
CA LYS A 92 -6.52 36.96 -7.64
C LYS A 92 -7.90 36.44 -7.27
N THR A 93 -7.93 35.24 -6.67
CA THR A 93 -9.18 34.68 -6.12
C THR A 93 -9.71 35.53 -4.98
N LYS A 94 -11.01 35.44 -4.70
CA LYS A 94 -11.64 36.12 -3.54
C LYS A 94 -11.05 35.69 -2.19
N HIS A 95 -10.39 34.52 -2.14
CA HIS A 95 -9.78 33.96 -0.93
C HIS A 95 -8.27 34.25 -0.83
N TYR A 96 -7.67 34.93 -1.80
CA TYR A 96 -6.22 35.14 -1.88
C TYR A 96 -5.61 35.67 -0.58
N SER A 97 -6.16 36.76 -0.02
CA SER A 97 -5.61 37.37 1.20
C SER A 97 -5.69 36.42 2.39
N SER A 98 -6.80 35.70 2.53
CA SER A 98 -7.01 34.72 3.59
C SER A 98 -6.04 33.55 3.45
N LEU A 99 -5.87 33.01 2.24
CA LEU A 99 -4.93 31.93 1.95
C LEU A 99 -3.47 32.37 2.17
N MET A 100 -3.10 33.61 1.80
CA MET A 100 -1.78 34.15 2.10
C MET A 100 -1.52 34.22 3.61
N SER A 101 -2.53 34.57 4.42
CA SER A 101 -2.41 34.61 5.88
C SER A 101 -2.25 33.22 6.54
N LEU A 102 -2.72 32.16 5.88
CA LEU A 102 -2.64 30.79 6.37
C LEU A 102 -1.21 30.25 6.25
N LYS A 103 -0.48 30.13 7.35
CA LYS A 103 0.88 29.61 7.35
C LYS A 103 0.88 28.09 7.22
N TRP A 104 1.58 27.57 6.20
CA TRP A 104 1.82 26.14 6.03
C TRP A 104 3.05 25.66 6.82
N GLY A 105 4.00 26.54 7.10
CA GLY A 105 5.22 26.21 7.82
C GLY A 105 6.12 27.41 8.00
N ASN A 106 7.33 27.18 8.48
CA ASN A 106 8.33 28.23 8.63
C ASN A 106 8.86 28.66 7.26
N GLU A 107 8.84 29.97 7.00
CA GLU A 107 9.35 30.52 5.75
C GLU A 107 10.82 30.17 5.55
N VAL A 108 11.15 29.78 4.32
CA VAL A 108 12.51 29.45 3.92
C VAL A 108 13.00 30.52 2.96
N GLN A 109 14.22 31.01 3.16
CA GLN A 109 14.90 31.75 2.11
C GLN A 109 15.17 30.80 0.94
N VAL A 110 14.36 30.90 -0.11
CA VAL A 110 14.55 30.11 -1.32
C VAL A 110 15.76 30.64 -2.07
N THR A 111 16.91 30.00 -1.91
CA THR A 111 18.13 30.33 -2.66
C THR A 111 18.17 29.53 -3.96
N GLY A 112 18.16 30.19 -5.12
CA GLY A 112 18.30 29.56 -6.45
C GLY A 112 17.12 29.82 -7.39
N ILE A 113 17.33 29.57 -8.69
CA ILE A 113 16.29 29.67 -9.72
C ILE A 113 15.28 28.53 -9.51
N SER A 114 13.99 28.87 -9.43
CA SER A 114 12.93 27.86 -9.39
C SER A 114 12.88 27.09 -10.70
N LEU A 115 12.93 25.76 -10.64
CA LEU A 115 12.59 24.94 -11.78
C LEU A 115 11.13 25.20 -12.17
N LYS A 116 10.88 25.30 -13.47
CA LYS A 116 9.50 25.35 -13.99
C LYS A 116 8.89 23.96 -13.92
N ALA A 117 7.57 23.90 -13.74
CA ALA A 117 6.84 22.64 -13.59
C ALA A 117 7.13 21.67 -14.75
N GLU A 118 7.09 22.15 -16.00
CA GLU A 118 7.38 21.32 -17.17
C GLU A 118 8.79 20.69 -17.15
N GLU A 119 9.81 21.46 -16.78
CA GLU A 119 11.20 20.99 -16.69
C GLU A 119 11.35 19.94 -15.58
N LEU A 120 10.75 20.20 -14.42
CA LEU A 120 10.77 19.28 -13.28
C LEU A 120 10.04 17.97 -13.61
N LEU A 121 8.84 18.05 -14.20
CA LEU A 121 8.08 16.88 -14.63
C LEU A 121 8.89 16.06 -15.64
N LYS A 122 9.46 16.70 -16.67
CA LYS A 122 10.29 16.01 -17.66
C LYS A 122 11.44 15.25 -17.00
N ARG A 123 12.13 15.87 -16.05
CA ARG A 123 13.20 15.21 -15.30
C ARG A 123 12.68 13.98 -14.54
N VAL A 124 11.65 14.17 -13.73
CA VAL A 124 11.07 13.11 -12.88
C VAL A 124 10.57 11.92 -13.69
N PHE A 125 9.81 12.17 -14.76
CA PHE A 125 9.28 11.11 -15.63
C PHE A 125 10.38 10.42 -16.45
N SER A 126 11.49 11.10 -16.77
CA SER A 126 12.63 10.49 -17.47
C SER A 126 13.48 9.61 -16.54
N GLU A 127 13.60 9.98 -15.27
CA GLU A 127 14.37 9.24 -14.26
C GLU A 127 13.57 8.07 -13.65
N SER A 128 12.24 8.06 -13.78
CA SER A 128 11.40 7.00 -13.24
C SER A 128 11.44 5.72 -14.07
N VAL A 129 11.68 4.58 -13.42
CA VAL A 129 11.66 3.26 -14.05
C VAL A 129 10.23 2.80 -14.33
N LEU A 130 9.30 3.07 -13.41
CA LEU A 130 7.89 2.69 -13.52
C LEU A 130 7.01 3.90 -13.84
N PRO A 131 5.87 3.69 -14.51
CA PRO A 131 4.88 4.74 -14.70
C PRO A 131 4.37 5.32 -13.36
N LEU A 132 4.20 6.64 -13.30
CA LEU A 132 3.83 7.38 -12.09
C LEU A 132 2.36 7.76 -12.08
N THR A 133 1.73 7.73 -10.90
CA THR A 133 0.42 8.35 -10.69
C THR A 133 0.57 9.85 -10.46
N VAL A 134 -0.25 10.65 -11.11
CA VAL A 134 -0.29 12.11 -10.93
C VAL A 134 -1.52 12.48 -10.11
N ILE A 135 -1.30 13.11 -8.97
CA ILE A 135 -2.35 13.61 -8.08
C ILE A 135 -2.56 15.10 -8.37
N CYS A 136 -3.77 15.50 -8.73
CA CYS A 136 -4.09 16.89 -9.07
C CYS A 136 -5.16 17.43 -8.12
N MET A 137 -4.79 18.44 -7.34
CA MET A 137 -5.63 19.14 -6.36
C MET A 137 -6.16 20.47 -6.92
N GLY A 138 -5.47 21.03 -7.92
CA GLY A 138 -5.86 22.25 -8.62
C GLY A 138 -6.26 22.04 -10.10
N PRO A 139 -6.27 23.13 -10.89
CA PRO A 139 -6.44 23.10 -12.35
C PRO A 139 -5.40 22.22 -13.08
N LEU A 140 -5.79 21.62 -14.21
CA LEU A 140 -4.96 20.68 -14.97
C LEU A 140 -4.01 21.35 -16.00
N THR A 141 -3.84 22.68 -15.96
CA THR A 141 -3.08 23.45 -16.96
C THR A 141 -1.67 22.92 -17.17
N ASP A 142 -0.88 22.76 -16.10
CA ASP A 142 0.54 22.37 -16.21
C ASP A 142 0.69 20.90 -16.65
N ILE A 143 -0.21 20.03 -16.20
CA ILE A 143 -0.22 18.62 -16.60
C ILE A 143 -0.59 18.48 -18.08
N TYR A 144 -1.61 19.22 -18.55
CA TYR A 144 -1.95 19.27 -19.97
C TYR A 144 -0.80 19.81 -20.81
N ALA A 145 -0.15 20.91 -20.40
CA ALA A 145 1.00 21.48 -21.09
C ALA A 145 2.14 20.47 -21.20
N PHE A 146 2.46 19.76 -20.11
CA PHE A 146 3.48 18.71 -20.09
C PHE A 146 3.17 17.59 -21.08
N VAL A 147 1.94 17.04 -21.06
CA VAL A 147 1.52 15.95 -21.96
C VAL A 147 1.55 16.41 -23.42
N LYS A 148 1.05 17.62 -23.70
CA LYS A 148 1.03 18.18 -25.05
C LYS A 148 2.43 18.38 -25.62
N ASN A 149 3.37 18.86 -24.81
CA ASN A 149 4.72 19.19 -25.26
C ASN A 149 5.66 17.96 -25.26
N ASN A 150 5.32 16.90 -24.52
CA ASN A 150 6.12 15.68 -24.40
C ASN A 150 5.23 14.43 -24.63
N PRO A 151 4.63 14.27 -25.82
CA PRO A 151 3.67 13.18 -26.09
C PRO A 151 4.28 11.78 -25.89
N GLU A 152 5.59 11.63 -26.04
CA GLU A 152 6.33 10.39 -25.77
C GLU A 152 6.33 10.00 -24.29
N MET A 153 6.19 10.97 -23.39
CA MET A 153 6.16 10.75 -21.94
C MET A 153 4.78 10.30 -21.44
N LYS A 154 3.74 10.34 -22.29
CA LYS A 154 2.39 9.93 -21.91
C LYS A 154 2.33 8.50 -21.37
N VAL A 155 3.09 7.57 -21.95
CA VAL A 155 3.15 6.17 -21.50
C VAL A 155 3.81 5.99 -20.12
N ARG A 156 4.46 7.03 -19.61
CA ARG A 156 5.03 7.07 -18.26
C ARG A 156 4.05 7.60 -17.21
N ILE A 157 2.88 8.09 -17.62
CA ILE A 157 1.79 8.42 -16.71
C ILE A 157 0.95 7.16 -16.53
N LYS A 158 0.93 6.61 -15.32
CA LYS A 158 0.09 5.47 -14.95
C LYS A 158 -1.38 5.86 -15.03
N ASN A 159 -1.76 6.88 -14.27
CA ASN A 159 -3.08 7.47 -14.26
C ASN A 159 -3.03 8.87 -13.61
N ILE A 160 -4.11 9.62 -13.78
CA ILE A 160 -4.33 10.94 -13.17
C ILE A 160 -5.50 10.82 -12.19
N ILE A 161 -5.28 11.21 -10.94
CA ILE A 161 -6.34 11.30 -9.93
C ILE A 161 -6.55 12.77 -9.64
N TRP A 162 -7.73 13.29 -9.96
CA TRP A 162 -8.01 14.72 -9.93
C TRP A 162 -9.24 15.05 -9.10
N TYR A 163 -9.14 16.04 -8.22
CA TYR A 163 -10.29 16.57 -7.50
C TYR A 163 -11.08 17.57 -8.37
N ASN A 164 -12.38 17.34 -8.50
CA ASN A 164 -13.30 18.33 -9.05
C ASN A 164 -14.69 18.23 -8.40
N VAL A 165 -15.32 19.37 -8.15
CA VAL A 165 -16.57 19.46 -7.36
C VAL A 165 -17.70 18.66 -7.99
N CYS A 166 -17.99 18.87 -9.26
CA CYS A 166 -19.05 18.14 -9.95
C CYS A 166 -18.52 17.54 -11.24
N VAL A 167 -18.94 16.32 -11.51
CA VAL A 167 -18.43 15.50 -12.61
C VAL A 167 -19.45 15.35 -13.74
N LYS A 168 -20.74 15.61 -13.47
CA LYS A 168 -21.82 15.46 -14.46
C LYS A 168 -22.99 16.43 -14.17
N PRO A 169 -23.04 17.61 -14.83
CA PRO A 169 -22.02 18.14 -15.76
C PRO A 169 -20.73 18.52 -15.03
N LEU A 170 -19.60 18.54 -15.76
CA LEU A 170 -18.35 19.06 -15.22
C LEU A 170 -18.55 20.51 -14.79
N SER A 171 -18.30 20.78 -13.50
CA SER A 171 -18.29 22.12 -12.93
C SER A 171 -17.46 22.14 -11.65
N GLY A 172 -17.10 23.33 -11.20
CA GLY A 172 -16.22 23.53 -10.05
C GLY A 172 -15.05 24.44 -10.39
N THR A 173 -14.43 25.01 -9.35
CA THR A 173 -13.38 26.02 -9.52
C THR A 173 -12.22 25.52 -10.37
N ASN A 174 -11.76 24.28 -10.17
CA ASN A 174 -10.64 23.69 -10.91
C ASN A 174 -10.96 23.51 -12.41
N TYR A 175 -12.14 22.99 -12.74
CA TYR A 175 -12.59 22.85 -14.13
C TYR A 175 -12.78 24.22 -14.81
N GLU A 176 -13.47 25.14 -14.14
CA GLU A 176 -13.77 26.47 -14.68
C GLU A 176 -12.52 27.32 -14.90
N PHE A 177 -11.45 27.06 -14.13
CA PHE A 177 -10.19 27.77 -14.27
C PHE A 177 -9.53 27.57 -15.64
N ASP A 178 -9.55 26.34 -16.17
CA ASP A 178 -9.00 25.99 -17.48
C ASP A 178 -9.73 24.79 -18.12
N LYS A 179 -10.95 25.04 -18.60
CA LYS A 179 -11.78 24.02 -19.30
C LYS A 179 -11.06 23.38 -20.46
N LYS A 180 -10.29 24.17 -21.21
CA LYS A 180 -9.59 23.72 -22.42
C LYS A 180 -8.54 22.67 -22.07
N ALA A 181 -7.77 22.88 -21.00
CA ALA A 181 -6.81 21.89 -20.55
C ALA A 181 -7.50 20.58 -20.12
N VAL A 182 -8.59 20.67 -19.35
CA VAL A 182 -9.32 19.50 -18.86
C VAL A 182 -9.90 18.69 -20.04
N GLU A 183 -10.64 19.34 -20.93
CA GLU A 183 -11.28 18.70 -22.07
C GLU A 183 -10.27 18.10 -23.05
N ALA A 184 -9.14 18.78 -23.28
CA ALA A 184 -8.07 18.25 -24.11
C ALA A 184 -7.41 17.02 -23.47
N LEU A 185 -7.10 17.08 -22.17
CA LEU A 185 -6.44 15.99 -21.46
C LEU A 185 -7.32 14.74 -21.33
N MET A 186 -8.64 14.90 -21.16
CA MET A 186 -9.59 13.79 -21.20
C MET A 186 -9.57 13.03 -22.54
N ASN A 187 -9.20 13.69 -23.65
CA ASN A 187 -9.10 13.08 -24.97
C ASN A 187 -7.75 12.38 -25.23
N GLU A 188 -6.77 12.50 -24.32
CA GLU A 188 -5.43 11.92 -24.49
C GLU A 188 -5.36 10.40 -24.23
N LYS A 189 -6.48 9.74 -23.88
CA LYS A 189 -6.53 8.31 -23.53
C LYS A 189 -5.58 7.92 -22.38
N ILE A 190 -5.42 8.83 -21.42
CA ILE A 190 -4.75 8.56 -20.14
C ILE A 190 -5.85 8.16 -19.16
N GLU A 191 -5.61 7.12 -18.35
CA GLU A 191 -6.56 6.75 -17.29
C GLU A 191 -6.69 7.92 -16.30
N MET A 192 -7.93 8.37 -16.08
CA MET A 192 -8.25 9.50 -15.22
C MET A 192 -9.39 9.14 -14.27
N HIS A 193 -9.20 9.42 -12.99
CA HIS A 193 -10.20 9.28 -11.94
C HIS A 193 -10.57 10.67 -11.42
N ILE A 194 -11.82 11.08 -11.62
CA ILE A 194 -12.34 12.37 -11.15
C ILE A 194 -13.03 12.16 -9.81
N ILE A 195 -12.41 12.67 -8.76
CA ILE A 195 -12.86 12.54 -7.38
C ILE A 195 -13.66 13.76 -6.97
N SER A 196 -14.79 13.53 -6.32
CA SER A 196 -15.73 14.56 -5.92
C SER A 196 -16.29 14.25 -4.54
N ASN A 197 -16.57 15.28 -3.76
CA ASN A 197 -17.31 15.14 -2.51
C ASN A 197 -18.84 15.12 -2.71
N LEU A 198 -19.30 15.12 -3.96
CA LEU A 198 -20.70 15.05 -4.40
C LEU A 198 -21.59 16.16 -3.78
N GLU A 199 -20.96 17.24 -3.31
CA GLU A 199 -21.59 18.28 -2.50
C GLU A 199 -22.35 17.73 -1.26
N SER A 200 -21.98 16.54 -0.81
CA SER A 200 -22.63 15.85 0.31
C SER A 200 -22.44 16.60 1.64
N ASN A 201 -23.49 16.65 2.46
CA ASN A 201 -23.39 17.19 3.83
C ASN A 201 -22.50 16.33 4.73
N HIS A 202 -22.33 15.04 4.41
CA HIS A 202 -21.41 14.16 5.13
C HIS A 202 -19.93 14.53 4.88
N ALA A 203 -19.65 15.29 3.82
CA ALA A 203 -18.32 15.80 3.53
C ALA A 203 -17.91 17.00 4.39
N VAL A 204 -18.81 17.60 5.16
CA VAL A 204 -18.52 18.78 6.00
C VAL A 204 -17.55 18.43 7.14
N LEU A 205 -16.54 19.26 7.32
CA LEU A 205 -15.57 19.22 8.41
C LEU A 205 -15.97 20.24 9.47
N ASN A 206 -16.42 19.75 10.62
CA ASN A 206 -16.91 20.56 11.74
C ASN A 206 -15.83 20.71 12.84
N LYS A 207 -16.17 21.41 13.93
CA LYS A 207 -15.27 21.57 15.09
C LYS A 207 -14.84 20.23 15.68
N GLN A 208 -15.76 19.27 15.75
CA GLN A 208 -15.47 17.94 16.30
C GLN A 208 -14.37 17.23 15.51
N PHE A 209 -14.42 17.29 14.16
CA PHE A 209 -13.38 16.71 13.32
C PHE A 209 -11.98 17.28 13.66
N PHE A 210 -11.87 18.59 13.82
CA PHE A 210 -10.58 19.22 14.15
C PHE A 210 -10.14 18.95 15.60
N SER A 211 -11.08 18.83 16.55
CA SER A 211 -10.77 18.39 17.92
C SER A 211 -10.26 16.94 17.97
N GLU A 212 -10.88 16.03 17.22
CA GLU A 212 -10.40 14.64 17.10
C GLU A 212 -9.02 14.59 16.43
N LEU A 213 -8.78 15.44 15.42
CA LEU A 213 -7.48 15.56 14.77
C LEU A 213 -6.39 16.08 15.70
N GLU A 214 -6.70 17.05 16.56
CA GLU A 214 -5.76 17.61 17.54
C GLU A 214 -5.30 16.57 18.57
N ALA A 215 -6.14 15.57 18.87
CA ALA A 215 -5.81 14.48 19.78
C ALA A 215 -4.78 13.49 19.20
N ILE A 216 -4.50 13.54 17.90
CA ILE A 216 -3.53 12.66 17.23
C ILE A 216 -2.11 13.22 17.41
N ASP A 217 -1.28 12.49 18.14
CA ASP A 217 0.10 12.91 18.46
C ASP A 217 1.11 12.61 17.33
N THR A 218 0.87 13.18 16.15
CA THR A 218 1.81 13.12 15.02
C THR A 218 2.07 14.52 14.46
N ARG A 219 3.24 14.71 13.86
CA ARG A 219 3.62 16.01 13.27
C ARG A 219 2.65 16.47 12.17
N PHE A 220 2.10 15.55 11.40
CA PHE A 220 1.19 15.86 10.29
C PHE A 220 -0.20 16.27 10.80
N ALA A 221 -0.75 15.54 11.77
CA ALA A 221 -2.04 15.88 12.39
C ALA A 221 -1.96 17.23 13.15
N LYS A 222 -0.88 17.44 13.91
CA LYS A 222 -0.62 18.70 14.61
C LYS A 222 -0.52 19.87 13.64
N LYS A 223 0.17 19.71 12.50
CA LYS A 223 0.27 20.76 11.48
C LYS A 223 -1.10 21.21 10.99
N ILE A 224 -1.94 20.26 10.61
CA ILE A 224 -3.30 20.57 10.13
C ILE A 224 -4.11 21.27 11.23
N SER A 225 -4.07 20.75 12.46
CA SER A 225 -4.82 21.30 13.59
C SER A 225 -4.38 22.72 13.95
N MET A 226 -3.08 22.98 13.98
CA MET A 226 -2.53 24.33 14.21
C MET A 226 -2.94 25.31 13.10
N SER A 227 -2.93 24.88 11.84
CA SER A 227 -3.39 25.71 10.73
C SER A 227 -4.91 25.91 10.75
N ALA A 228 -5.67 24.99 11.35
CA ALA A 228 -7.11 25.12 11.51
C ALA A 228 -7.52 26.20 12.53
N ASP A 229 -6.62 26.60 13.44
CA ASP A 229 -6.86 27.70 14.39
C ASP A 229 -6.78 29.10 13.75
N ASN A 230 -6.46 29.19 12.46
CA ASN A 230 -6.52 30.44 11.71
C ASN A 230 -7.96 30.97 11.57
N ASP A 231 -8.18 32.28 11.74
CA ASP A 231 -9.51 32.91 11.65
C ASP A 231 -10.28 32.58 10.38
N PHE A 232 -9.60 32.51 9.23
CA PHE A 232 -10.25 32.14 7.97
C PHE A 232 -10.81 30.73 8.01
N VAL A 233 -10.03 29.77 8.55
CA VAL A 233 -10.46 28.38 8.64
C VAL A 233 -11.56 28.23 9.68
N ARG A 234 -11.42 28.82 10.87
CA ARG A 234 -12.46 28.81 11.91
C ARG A 234 -13.78 29.36 11.38
N ASN A 235 -13.75 30.48 10.64
CA ASN A 235 -14.94 31.04 10.02
C ASN A 235 -15.58 30.09 9.00
N MET A 236 -14.79 29.42 8.15
CA MET A 236 -15.30 28.42 7.21
C MET A 236 -15.91 27.19 7.91
N THR A 237 -15.30 26.74 9.01
CA THR A 237 -15.78 25.63 9.83
C THR A 237 -17.09 26.00 10.52
N ASP A 238 -17.17 27.18 11.12
CA ASP A 238 -18.34 27.68 11.86
C ASP A 238 -19.54 27.91 10.95
N SER A 239 -19.30 28.30 9.70
CA SER A 239 -20.35 28.46 8.67
C SER A 239 -20.73 27.14 7.97
N GLY A 240 -20.09 26.01 8.29
CA GLY A 240 -20.33 24.73 7.63
C GLY A 240 -19.85 24.65 6.17
N TYR A 241 -18.95 25.55 5.76
CA TYR A 241 -18.39 25.60 4.40
C TYR A 241 -17.10 24.77 4.26
N CYS A 242 -16.39 24.49 5.35
CA CYS A 242 -15.21 23.62 5.31
C CYS A 242 -15.62 22.18 5.01
N ARG A 243 -15.07 21.57 3.95
CA ARG A 243 -15.42 20.21 3.50
C ARG A 243 -14.16 19.41 3.18
N MET A 244 -14.33 18.09 3.11
CA MET A 244 -13.39 17.19 2.46
C MET A 244 -13.43 17.47 0.96
N TRP A 245 -12.33 18.00 0.45
CA TRP A 245 -12.09 18.26 -0.96
C TRP A 245 -10.89 17.41 -1.38
N ASP A 246 -9.70 17.99 -1.46
CA ASP A 246 -8.48 17.26 -1.81
C ASP A 246 -8.11 16.16 -0.81
N ASP A 247 -8.64 16.23 0.42
CA ASP A 247 -8.52 15.17 1.43
C ASP A 247 -8.99 13.79 0.91
N LEU A 248 -9.87 13.78 -0.10
CA LEU A 248 -10.36 12.55 -0.71
C LEU A 248 -9.30 11.85 -1.58
N LEU A 249 -8.32 12.59 -2.14
CA LEU A 249 -7.36 12.00 -3.08
C LEU A 249 -6.39 11.01 -2.41
N PRO A 250 -5.78 11.31 -1.25
CA PRO A 250 -4.98 10.32 -0.52
C PRO A 250 -5.79 9.09 -0.13
N VAL A 251 -7.04 9.27 0.31
CA VAL A 251 -7.91 8.16 0.73
C VAL A 251 -8.31 7.30 -0.47
N PHE A 252 -8.69 7.91 -1.60
CA PHE A 252 -8.99 7.17 -2.83
C PHE A 252 -7.77 6.40 -3.35
N TYR A 253 -6.58 7.02 -3.29
CA TYR A 253 -5.34 6.39 -3.75
C TYR A 253 -5.00 5.12 -2.95
N LEU A 254 -5.25 5.12 -1.65
CA LEU A 254 -4.92 4.02 -0.74
C LEU A 254 -6.06 3.01 -0.58
N TYR A 255 -7.30 3.49 -0.57
CA TYR A 255 -8.52 2.75 -0.29
C TYR A 255 -9.60 3.00 -1.36
N PRO A 256 -9.34 2.67 -2.64
CA PRO A 256 -10.27 2.99 -3.74
C PRO A 256 -11.65 2.32 -3.55
N GLY A 257 -11.74 1.22 -2.79
CA GLY A 257 -12.99 0.54 -2.49
C GLY A 257 -14.01 1.36 -1.68
N LEU A 258 -13.61 2.48 -1.06
CA LEU A 258 -14.53 3.40 -0.36
C LEU A 258 -15.27 4.34 -1.32
N PHE A 259 -14.92 4.30 -2.61
CA PHE A 259 -15.45 5.16 -3.66
C PHE A 259 -16.06 4.31 -4.76
N TYR A 260 -17.36 4.50 -4.99
CA TYR A 260 -17.99 3.90 -6.15
C TYR A 260 -17.73 4.79 -7.38
N GLN A 261 -16.91 4.28 -8.30
CA GLN A 261 -16.57 4.95 -9.56
C GLN A 261 -17.46 4.45 -10.70
N GLU A 262 -17.84 5.36 -11.59
CA GLU A 262 -18.51 5.05 -12.86
C GLU A 262 -17.64 5.52 -14.03
N THR A 263 -17.53 4.70 -15.07
CA THR A 263 -16.82 5.07 -16.29
C THR A 263 -17.66 6.06 -17.12
N LEU A 264 -17.03 7.10 -17.63
CA LEU A 264 -17.68 8.09 -18.49
C LEU A 264 -18.09 7.46 -19.82
N LEU A 265 -19.39 7.55 -20.14
CA LEU A 265 -19.92 7.05 -21.40
C LEU A 265 -19.22 7.73 -22.59
N GLY A 266 -18.71 6.94 -23.52
CA GLY A 266 -17.96 7.43 -24.70
C GLY A 266 -16.48 7.70 -24.45
N ASN A 267 -16.01 7.66 -23.20
CA ASN A 267 -14.59 7.77 -22.87
C ASN A 267 -14.19 6.78 -21.75
N PRO A 268 -13.83 5.54 -22.08
CA PRO A 268 -13.53 4.51 -21.08
C PRO A 268 -12.25 4.77 -20.28
N SER A 269 -11.44 5.76 -20.68
CA SER A 269 -10.24 6.15 -19.94
C SER A 269 -10.56 7.08 -18.77
N VAL A 270 -11.80 7.61 -18.69
CA VAL A 270 -12.19 8.54 -17.63
C VAL A 270 -13.25 7.89 -16.77
N SER A 271 -13.05 7.90 -15.46
CA SER A 271 -14.01 7.48 -14.45
C SER A 271 -14.27 8.62 -13.48
N TYR A 272 -15.43 8.61 -12.85
CA TYR A 272 -15.87 9.64 -11.93
C TYR A 272 -16.57 9.06 -10.71
N THR A 273 -16.45 9.77 -9.59
CA THR A 273 -17.09 9.39 -8.34
C THR A 273 -18.61 9.53 -8.47
N LYS A 274 -19.33 8.46 -8.12
CA LYS A 274 -20.78 8.45 -8.03
C LYS A 274 -21.27 8.26 -6.59
N ASP A 275 -20.51 7.58 -5.75
CA ASP A 275 -20.81 7.47 -4.32
C ASP A 275 -19.53 7.36 -3.47
N VAL A 276 -19.61 7.77 -2.20
CA VAL A 276 -18.50 7.81 -1.24
C VAL A 276 -18.98 7.43 0.17
N SER A 277 -18.28 6.48 0.79
CA SER A 277 -18.49 6.13 2.20
C SER A 277 -17.82 7.15 3.14
N PHE A 278 -18.40 8.34 3.30
CA PHE A 278 -17.75 9.48 3.97
C PHE A 278 -17.31 9.24 5.43
N ASP A 279 -18.06 8.46 6.20
CA ASP A 279 -17.67 8.17 7.59
C ASP A 279 -16.42 7.28 7.63
N ALA A 280 -16.35 6.27 6.77
CA ALA A 280 -15.16 5.45 6.59
C ALA A 280 -13.99 6.27 6.03
N VAL A 281 -14.25 7.23 5.14
CA VAL A 281 -13.20 8.16 4.65
C VAL A 281 -12.61 8.99 5.79
N LYS A 282 -13.43 9.55 6.69
CA LYS A 282 -12.93 10.28 7.87
C LYS A 282 -12.10 9.38 8.78
N GLU A 283 -12.56 8.16 9.01
CA GLU A 283 -11.80 7.15 9.76
C GLU A 283 -10.42 6.90 9.12
N LYS A 284 -10.36 6.73 7.79
CA LYS A 284 -9.09 6.56 7.06
C LYS A 284 -8.20 7.79 7.12
N ILE A 285 -8.76 9.01 7.10
CA ILE A 285 -7.96 10.24 7.30
C ILE A 285 -7.27 10.20 8.67
N PHE A 286 -8.01 9.87 9.74
CA PHE A 286 -7.43 9.76 11.08
C PHE A 286 -6.41 8.61 11.19
N GLN A 287 -6.66 7.45 10.59
CA GLN A 287 -5.71 6.34 10.55
C GLN A 287 -4.42 6.70 9.79
N ILE A 288 -4.54 7.33 8.63
CA ILE A 288 -3.40 7.84 7.85
C ILE A 288 -2.57 8.81 8.70
N LEU A 289 -3.20 9.83 9.27
CA LEU A 289 -2.52 10.88 10.01
C LEU A 289 -1.96 10.41 11.35
N SER A 290 -2.55 9.40 11.99
CA SER A 290 -2.01 8.77 13.20
C SER A 290 -0.87 7.78 12.93
N GLY A 291 -0.68 7.36 11.67
CA GLY A 291 0.26 6.30 11.30
C GLY A 291 -0.26 4.88 11.60
N ASN A 292 -1.53 4.75 12.01
CA ASN A 292 -2.19 3.46 12.31
C ASN A 292 -2.96 2.91 11.10
N TYR A 293 -2.52 3.23 9.89
CA TYR A 293 -3.14 2.78 8.66
C TYR A 293 -2.68 1.35 8.30
N SER A 294 -3.50 0.64 7.52
CA SER A 294 -3.16 -0.69 6.98
C SER A 294 -3.24 -0.65 5.46
N LEU A 295 -2.18 -1.11 4.78
CA LEU A 295 -2.18 -1.29 3.32
C LEU A 295 -2.25 -2.77 2.94
N GLU A 296 -2.55 -3.64 3.92
CA GLU A 296 -2.73 -5.07 3.70
C GLU A 296 -3.95 -5.32 2.80
N LYS A 297 -3.77 -6.13 1.76
CA LYS A 297 -4.85 -6.56 0.86
C LYS A 297 -5.50 -7.83 1.39
N ASN A 298 -6.15 -7.71 2.53
CA ASN A 298 -6.90 -8.80 3.16
C ASN A 298 -8.35 -8.83 2.63
N ILE A 299 -9.04 -9.96 2.81
CA ILE A 299 -10.43 -10.10 2.38
C ILE A 299 -11.39 -9.58 3.46
N THR A 300 -11.19 -10.00 4.71
CA THR A 300 -12.10 -9.69 5.83
C THR A 300 -11.45 -8.82 6.89
N PHE A 301 -10.18 -9.07 7.21
CA PHE A 301 -9.44 -8.30 8.20
C PHE A 301 -8.94 -6.99 7.63
N GLU A 302 -9.15 -5.87 8.32
CA GLU A 302 -8.42 -4.64 7.97
C GLU A 302 -6.91 -4.83 8.18
N ARG A 303 -6.55 -5.49 9.29
CA ARG A 303 -5.19 -5.87 9.65
C ARG A 303 -5.23 -7.21 10.38
N PHE A 304 -4.25 -8.07 10.17
CA PHE A 304 -4.16 -9.30 10.94
C PHE A 304 -3.91 -9.01 12.44
N PRO A 305 -4.53 -9.74 13.39
CA PRO A 305 -4.35 -9.50 14.82
C PRO A 305 -2.88 -9.44 15.23
N ALA A 306 -2.45 -8.29 15.74
CA ALA A 306 -1.08 -8.03 16.12
C ALA A 306 -0.91 -7.76 17.62
N ASP A 307 -1.98 -7.71 18.42
CA ASP A 307 -1.86 -7.68 19.87
C ASP A 307 -1.28 -9.01 20.35
N ASP A 308 -0.43 -8.98 21.36
CA ASP A 308 0.14 -10.17 21.97
C ASP A 308 -0.88 -10.93 22.83
N ASN A 309 -1.89 -10.23 23.35
CA ASN A 309 -2.93 -10.81 24.20
C ASN A 309 -3.95 -11.64 23.41
N ASP A 310 -3.97 -11.50 22.09
CA ASP A 310 -4.80 -12.33 21.20
C ASP A 310 -4.22 -13.75 21.04
N TYR A 311 -2.98 -13.99 21.50
CA TYR A 311 -2.27 -15.24 21.29
C TYR A 311 -2.07 -16.02 22.60
N GLN A 312 -2.13 -17.35 22.51
CA GLN A 312 -1.74 -18.24 23.61
C GLN A 312 -0.31 -17.93 24.10
N TYR A 313 -0.07 -18.12 25.40
CA TYR A 313 1.17 -17.67 26.05
C TYR A 313 2.44 -18.15 25.35
N ASP A 314 2.47 -19.41 24.91
CA ASP A 314 3.62 -20.04 24.25
C ASP A 314 3.81 -19.57 22.80
N VAL A 315 2.72 -19.36 22.06
CA VAL A 315 2.74 -18.78 20.70
C VAL A 315 3.25 -17.34 20.76
N ARG A 316 2.82 -16.56 21.76
CA ARG A 316 3.33 -15.21 22.00
C ARG A 316 4.85 -15.19 22.17
N GLN A 317 5.44 -16.19 22.82
CA GLN A 317 6.89 -16.22 23.06
C GLN A 317 7.70 -16.24 21.76
N ILE A 318 7.17 -16.86 20.70
CA ILE A 318 7.89 -17.00 19.42
C ILE A 318 7.55 -15.89 18.42
N LYS A 319 6.42 -15.20 18.60
CA LYS A 319 5.83 -14.25 17.63
C LYS A 319 6.81 -13.23 17.07
N LYS A 320 7.49 -12.48 17.95
CA LYS A 320 8.43 -11.43 17.55
C LYS A 320 9.60 -12.00 16.73
N GLU A 321 10.13 -13.14 17.16
CA GLU A 321 11.24 -13.77 16.45
C GLU A 321 10.81 -14.34 15.10
N ALA A 322 9.66 -15.03 15.04
CA ALA A 322 9.11 -15.57 13.81
C ALA A 322 8.82 -14.46 12.78
N ILE A 323 8.17 -13.36 13.19
CA ILE A 323 7.90 -12.22 12.31
C ILE A 323 9.21 -11.59 11.82
N ASN A 324 10.21 -11.41 12.70
CA ASN A 324 11.49 -10.82 12.31
C ASN A 324 12.27 -11.69 11.32
N ARG A 325 12.21 -13.03 11.48
CA ARG A 325 12.90 -13.97 10.60
C ARG A 325 12.19 -14.14 9.27
N TYR A 326 10.88 -14.30 9.29
CA TYR A 326 10.12 -14.84 8.15
C TYR A 326 9.05 -13.91 7.58
N GLY A 327 8.77 -12.80 8.26
CA GLY A 327 7.80 -11.77 7.85
C GLY A 327 6.39 -11.98 8.44
N GLU A 328 5.59 -10.92 8.38
CA GLU A 328 4.20 -10.92 8.86
C GLU A 328 3.30 -11.85 8.05
N GLU A 329 3.58 -12.06 6.76
CA GLU A 329 2.80 -12.98 5.93
C GLU A 329 2.95 -14.43 6.39
N GLU A 330 4.18 -14.89 6.65
CA GLU A 330 4.38 -16.26 7.16
C GLU A 330 3.74 -16.42 8.53
N TRP A 331 3.90 -15.43 9.41
CA TRP A 331 3.23 -15.42 10.71
C TRP A 331 1.71 -15.63 10.55
N ARG A 332 1.07 -14.79 9.75
CA ARG A 332 -0.37 -14.85 9.47
C ARG A 332 -0.79 -16.21 8.92
N VAL A 333 -0.14 -16.68 7.87
CA VAL A 333 -0.49 -17.93 7.20
C VAL A 333 -0.35 -19.11 8.16
N CYS A 334 0.75 -19.21 8.89
CA CYS A 334 0.95 -20.29 9.85
C CYS A 334 -0.04 -20.24 11.02
N VAL A 335 -0.41 -19.06 11.53
CA VAL A 335 -1.49 -18.93 12.53
C VAL A 335 -2.80 -19.46 11.95
N LEU A 336 -3.24 -18.93 10.80
CA LEU A 336 -4.50 -19.34 10.17
C LEU A 336 -4.53 -20.83 9.83
N THR A 337 -3.42 -21.39 9.32
CA THR A 337 -3.28 -22.81 9.06
C THR A 337 -3.58 -23.63 10.31
N ASN A 338 -3.01 -23.28 11.46
CA ASN A 338 -3.18 -24.08 12.66
C ASN A 338 -4.51 -23.83 13.39
N GLU A 339 -5.11 -22.64 13.25
CA GLU A 339 -6.47 -22.38 13.71
C GLU A 339 -7.50 -23.20 12.91
N ILE A 340 -7.35 -23.30 11.59
CA ILE A 340 -8.21 -24.14 10.74
C ILE A 340 -7.95 -25.62 10.97
N HIS A 341 -6.68 -26.01 11.14
CA HIS A 341 -6.28 -27.39 11.39
C HIS A 341 -6.71 -27.90 12.78
N GLY A 342 -6.93 -26.99 13.74
CA GLY A 342 -7.39 -27.29 15.09
C GLY A 342 -6.29 -27.65 16.09
N HIS A 343 -5.01 -27.66 15.68
CA HIS A 343 -3.85 -27.76 16.58
C HIS A 343 -2.56 -27.29 15.89
N LEU A 344 -1.49 -27.06 16.68
CA LEU A 344 -0.15 -26.78 16.16
C LEU A 344 0.53 -28.07 15.70
N GLY A 345 0.71 -28.21 14.39
CA GLY A 345 1.33 -29.38 13.76
C GLY A 345 2.54 -29.03 12.89
N THR A 346 3.55 -29.90 12.87
CA THR A 346 4.76 -29.65 12.08
C THR A 346 4.46 -29.69 10.58
N TYR A 347 3.77 -30.72 10.09
CA TYR A 347 3.50 -30.85 8.65
C TYR A 347 2.55 -29.76 8.12
N SER A 348 1.60 -29.28 8.93
CA SER A 348 0.76 -28.14 8.54
C SER A 348 1.60 -26.86 8.39
N LEU A 349 2.56 -26.60 9.29
CA LEU A 349 3.55 -25.51 9.15
C LEU A 349 4.44 -25.68 7.92
N ILE A 350 4.91 -26.90 7.63
CA ILE A 350 5.69 -27.19 6.41
C ILE A 350 4.87 -26.87 5.16
N GLY A 351 3.59 -27.26 5.12
CA GLY A 351 2.71 -26.95 4.00
C GLY A 351 2.52 -25.45 3.79
N ALA A 352 2.36 -24.70 4.89
CA ALA A 352 2.26 -23.25 4.88
C ALA A 352 3.52 -22.60 4.29
N LYS A 353 4.70 -23.01 4.79
CA LYS A 353 6.00 -22.54 4.30
C LYS A 353 6.22 -22.91 2.83
N MET A 354 5.86 -24.13 2.43
CA MET A 354 6.00 -24.63 1.05
C MET A 354 5.19 -23.80 0.06
N GLY A 355 3.92 -23.49 0.37
CA GLY A 355 3.09 -22.71 -0.53
C GLY A 355 3.45 -21.23 -0.60
N ILE A 356 3.96 -20.63 0.48
CA ILE A 356 4.55 -19.29 0.44
C ILE A 356 5.75 -19.30 -0.51
N TYR A 357 6.68 -20.24 -0.30
CA TYR A 357 7.90 -20.33 -1.11
C TYR A 357 7.60 -20.57 -2.59
N ALA A 358 6.59 -21.40 -2.90
CA ALA A 358 6.14 -21.61 -4.27
C ALA A 358 5.62 -20.32 -4.92
N ARG A 359 4.83 -19.51 -4.21
CA ARG A 359 4.35 -18.20 -4.70
C ARG A 359 5.50 -17.23 -4.92
N GLU A 360 6.48 -17.21 -4.03
CA GLU A 360 7.68 -16.36 -4.16
C GLU A 360 8.46 -16.71 -5.45
N ILE A 361 8.68 -18.01 -5.74
CA ILE A 361 9.42 -18.45 -6.93
C ILE A 361 8.63 -18.18 -8.24
N LEU A 362 7.31 -18.39 -8.21
CA LEU A 362 6.44 -18.22 -9.37
C LEU A 362 5.96 -16.78 -9.57
N ASN A 363 6.22 -15.90 -8.60
CA ASN A 363 5.71 -14.53 -8.52
C ASN A 363 4.18 -14.48 -8.67
N ALA A 364 3.49 -15.37 -7.94
CA ALA A 364 2.05 -15.57 -8.02
C ALA A 364 1.32 -14.90 -6.85
N GLU A 365 0.18 -14.27 -7.14
CA GLU A 365 -0.75 -13.80 -6.09
C GLU A 365 -1.38 -15.00 -5.35
N ILE A 366 -1.93 -14.73 -4.15
CA ILE A 366 -2.78 -15.70 -3.45
C ILE A 366 -3.97 -16.03 -4.37
N ASP A 367 -4.37 -17.31 -4.43
CA ASP A 367 -5.45 -17.89 -5.25
C ASP A 367 -5.12 -18.25 -6.70
N ARG A 368 -3.91 -17.91 -7.17
CA ARG A 368 -3.53 -18.07 -8.59
C ARG A 368 -2.83 -19.38 -8.93
N LEU A 369 -2.32 -20.10 -7.94
CA LEU A 369 -1.57 -21.34 -8.16
C LEU A 369 -2.51 -22.53 -8.38
N GLU A 370 -2.15 -23.40 -9.33
CA GLU A 370 -2.62 -24.79 -9.35
C GLU A 370 -1.63 -25.68 -8.59
N VAL A 371 -2.15 -26.53 -7.71
CA VAL A 371 -1.35 -27.37 -6.80
C VAL A 371 -1.69 -28.84 -7.00
N VAL A 372 -0.66 -29.68 -7.12
CA VAL A 372 -0.79 -31.14 -7.05
C VAL A 372 0.08 -31.63 -5.90
N SER A 373 -0.56 -32.08 -4.82
CA SER A 373 0.11 -32.55 -3.61
C SER A 373 0.35 -34.05 -3.63
N ASP A 374 1.57 -34.45 -3.27
CA ASP A 374 1.96 -35.86 -3.10
C ASP A 374 1.94 -36.31 -1.63
N ALA A 375 1.42 -35.48 -0.72
CA ALA A 375 1.34 -35.79 0.72
C ALA A 375 0.25 -36.82 1.08
N GLY A 376 -0.59 -37.20 0.13
CA GLY A 376 -1.68 -38.14 0.37
C GLY A 376 -2.77 -37.60 1.30
N ILE A 377 -3.63 -38.51 1.75
CA ILE A 377 -4.79 -38.23 2.62
C ILE A 377 -4.60 -38.74 4.06
N LEU A 378 -3.50 -39.43 4.35
CA LEU A 378 -3.26 -40.05 5.65
C LEU A 378 -2.37 -39.18 6.56
N PRO A 379 -2.79 -38.91 7.81
CA PRO A 379 -1.95 -38.22 8.79
C PRO A 379 -0.70 -39.02 9.17
N PRO A 380 0.39 -38.34 9.61
CA PRO A 380 0.47 -36.90 9.83
C PRO A 380 0.85 -36.09 8.58
N LEU A 381 1.23 -36.76 7.48
CA LEU A 381 1.76 -36.09 6.29
C LEU A 381 0.68 -35.27 5.56
N SER A 382 -0.55 -35.78 5.49
CA SER A 382 -1.67 -35.10 4.83
C SER A 382 -2.01 -33.73 5.43
N CYS A 383 -1.58 -33.44 6.66
CA CYS A 383 -1.72 -32.12 7.29
C CYS A 383 -0.99 -31.01 6.51
N MET A 384 0.01 -31.38 5.70
CA MET A 384 0.69 -30.46 4.77
C MET A 384 -0.28 -29.83 3.76
N ASN A 385 -1.35 -30.55 3.38
CA ASN A 385 -2.36 -30.03 2.47
C ASN A 385 -3.07 -28.81 3.04
N ASP A 386 -3.37 -28.78 4.35
CA ASP A 386 -4.02 -27.63 4.99
C ASP A 386 -3.14 -26.39 4.92
N GLY A 387 -1.86 -26.55 5.23
CA GLY A 387 -0.88 -25.47 5.08
C GLY A 387 -0.78 -24.94 3.66
N MET A 388 -0.75 -25.82 2.67
CA MET A 388 -0.70 -25.42 1.26
C MET A 388 -1.97 -24.69 0.82
N GLN A 389 -3.16 -25.13 1.27
CA GLN A 389 -4.41 -24.46 0.93
C GLN A 389 -4.42 -23.01 1.44
N ILE A 390 -4.01 -22.76 2.69
CA ILE A 390 -3.98 -21.41 3.26
C ILE A 390 -2.90 -20.53 2.62
N SER A 391 -1.72 -21.10 2.42
CA SER A 391 -0.57 -20.35 1.90
C SER A 391 -0.67 -20.02 0.41
N THR A 392 -1.40 -20.80 -0.38
CA THR A 392 -1.53 -20.60 -1.83
C THR A 392 -2.90 -20.05 -2.25
N GLY A 393 -3.93 -20.21 -1.42
CA GLY A 393 -5.33 -19.99 -1.81
C GLY A 393 -5.89 -21.08 -2.74
N ALA A 394 -5.10 -22.12 -3.07
CA ALA A 394 -5.57 -23.25 -3.85
C ALA A 394 -6.40 -24.17 -2.97
N THR A 395 -7.70 -24.29 -3.19
CA THR A 395 -8.61 -25.04 -2.31
C THR A 395 -9.30 -26.18 -3.03
N LEU A 396 -9.71 -27.19 -2.27
CA LEU A 396 -10.49 -28.30 -2.81
C LEU A 396 -11.81 -27.82 -3.41
N GLY A 397 -12.45 -26.81 -2.79
CA GLY A 397 -13.71 -26.24 -3.27
C GLY A 397 -13.59 -25.51 -4.61
N LEU A 398 -12.45 -24.86 -4.87
CA LEU A 398 -12.15 -24.24 -6.16
C LEU A 398 -11.59 -25.25 -7.19
N GLY A 399 -11.25 -26.46 -6.76
CA GLY A 399 -10.62 -27.48 -7.61
C GLY A 399 -9.17 -27.14 -8.02
N THR A 400 -8.56 -26.16 -7.37
CA THR A 400 -7.20 -25.66 -7.68
C THR A 400 -6.10 -26.42 -6.96
N ILE A 401 -6.43 -27.22 -5.95
CA ILE A 401 -5.54 -28.25 -5.38
C ILE A 401 -6.08 -29.65 -5.67
N LYS A 402 -5.18 -30.55 -6.10
CA LYS A 402 -5.43 -31.98 -6.26
C LYS A 402 -4.50 -32.77 -5.36
N ILE A 403 -5.02 -33.76 -4.67
CA ILE A 403 -4.25 -34.63 -3.77
C ILE A 403 -4.09 -35.98 -4.46
N THR A 404 -2.85 -36.45 -4.63
CA THR A 404 -2.54 -37.77 -5.18
C THR A 404 -2.56 -38.83 -4.08
N GLU A 405 -2.49 -40.11 -4.45
CA GLU A 405 -2.31 -41.22 -3.49
C GLU A 405 -0.86 -41.35 -3.00
N GLY A 406 -0.03 -40.31 -3.18
CA GLY A 406 1.36 -40.27 -2.72
C GLY A 406 1.49 -40.32 -1.20
N ASN A 407 2.74 -40.51 -0.75
CA ASN A 407 3.12 -40.43 0.66
C ASN A 407 4.49 -39.75 0.80
N THR A 408 4.70 -38.68 0.03
CA THR A 408 5.95 -37.92 0.04
C THR A 408 5.67 -36.45 0.39
N PRO A 409 6.54 -35.80 1.19
CA PRO A 409 6.39 -34.39 1.54
C PRO A 409 6.77 -33.48 0.35
N SER A 410 6.05 -33.60 -0.75
CA SER A 410 6.25 -32.82 -1.98
C SER A 410 4.95 -32.34 -2.58
N ALA A 411 5.04 -31.26 -3.35
CA ALA A 411 3.94 -30.79 -4.19
C ALA A 411 4.47 -30.10 -5.44
N THR A 412 3.67 -30.16 -6.50
CA THR A 412 3.91 -29.46 -7.76
C THR A 412 3.01 -28.23 -7.85
N PHE A 413 3.59 -27.09 -8.18
CA PHE A 413 2.92 -25.79 -8.29
C PHE A 413 3.03 -25.29 -9.73
N SER A 414 1.92 -24.79 -10.28
CA SER A 414 1.87 -24.30 -11.66
C SER A 414 1.24 -22.90 -11.72
N TYR A 415 1.86 -22.00 -12.49
CA TYR A 415 1.32 -20.66 -12.76
C TYR A 415 1.93 -20.07 -14.04
N ASN A 416 1.10 -19.43 -14.88
CA ASN A 416 1.52 -18.78 -16.12
C ASN A 416 2.47 -19.63 -17.01
N GLY A 417 2.17 -20.93 -17.16
CA GLY A 417 2.96 -21.84 -17.98
C GLY A 417 4.29 -22.30 -17.37
N ARG A 418 4.63 -21.86 -16.15
CA ARG A 418 5.76 -22.37 -15.37
C ARG A 418 5.27 -23.41 -14.37
N LYS A 419 6.11 -24.43 -14.13
CA LYS A 419 5.82 -25.51 -13.18
C LYS A 419 7.06 -25.85 -12.37
N ILE A 420 6.91 -25.91 -11.05
CA ILE A 420 7.98 -26.31 -10.13
C ILE A 420 7.47 -27.41 -9.21
N LYS A 421 8.36 -28.33 -8.83
CA LYS A 421 8.14 -29.28 -7.74
C LYS A 421 9.02 -28.88 -6.57
N LEU A 422 8.39 -28.79 -5.39
CA LEU A 422 9.09 -28.62 -4.12
C LEU A 422 8.99 -29.92 -3.34
N THR A 423 10.13 -30.39 -2.83
CA THR A 423 10.23 -31.59 -2.00
C THR A 423 10.94 -31.25 -0.70
N LEU A 424 10.37 -31.63 0.44
CA LEU A 424 11.05 -31.46 1.72
C LEU A 424 12.31 -32.34 1.74
N LYS A 425 13.44 -31.74 2.11
CA LYS A 425 14.73 -32.44 2.21
C LYS A 425 14.65 -33.65 3.13
N SER A 426 15.27 -34.75 2.69
CA SER A 426 15.18 -36.05 3.37
C SER A 426 15.68 -36.02 4.83
N GLU A 427 16.73 -35.25 5.10
CA GLU A 427 17.28 -35.05 6.44
C GLU A 427 16.31 -34.30 7.36
N ILE A 428 15.50 -33.39 6.80
CA ILE A 428 14.48 -32.66 7.55
C ILE A 428 13.28 -33.56 7.80
N SER A 429 12.82 -34.32 6.80
CA SER A 429 11.74 -35.31 6.97
C SER A 429 12.10 -36.34 8.06
N GLY A 430 13.32 -36.90 8.00
CA GLY A 430 13.80 -37.86 8.98
C GLY A 430 13.91 -37.29 10.39
N ARG A 431 14.30 -36.01 10.53
CA ARG A 431 14.28 -35.30 11.82
C ARG A 431 12.85 -35.19 12.38
N ILE A 432 11.90 -34.74 11.57
CA ILE A 432 10.50 -34.57 11.98
C ILE A 432 9.88 -35.92 12.38
N GLU A 433 10.09 -36.97 11.59
CA GLU A 433 9.60 -38.32 11.87
C GLU A 433 10.15 -38.86 13.19
N LYS A 434 11.45 -38.63 13.45
CA LYS A 434 12.08 -39.01 14.72
C LYS A 434 11.44 -38.27 15.90
N ASP A 435 11.28 -36.96 15.80
CA ASP A 435 10.72 -36.15 16.89
C ASP A 435 9.27 -36.56 17.21
N ILE A 436 8.46 -36.90 16.19
CA ILE A 436 7.10 -37.43 16.37
C ILE A 436 7.14 -38.84 16.99
N SER A 437 8.02 -39.72 16.51
CA SER A 437 8.17 -41.08 17.02
C SER A 437 8.58 -41.10 18.50
N ASP A 438 9.54 -40.25 18.88
CA ASP A 438 10.00 -40.10 20.27
C ASP A 438 8.84 -39.64 21.19
N ALA A 439 7.94 -38.79 20.68
CA ALA A 439 6.74 -38.39 21.41
C ALA A 439 5.75 -39.55 21.63
N VAL A 440 5.53 -40.38 20.61
CA VAL A 440 4.68 -41.58 20.69
C VAL A 440 5.26 -42.59 21.67
N ILE A 441 6.57 -42.84 21.62
CA ILE A 441 7.26 -43.78 22.54
C ILE A 441 7.13 -43.30 23.99
N LYS A 442 7.28 -42.01 24.24
CA LYS A 442 7.31 -41.44 25.60
C LYS A 442 5.93 -41.36 26.25
N PHE A 443 4.89 -41.04 25.49
CA PHE A 443 3.57 -40.70 26.04
C PHE A 443 2.40 -41.54 25.49
N GLY A 444 2.67 -42.45 24.55
CA GLY A 444 1.62 -43.11 23.75
C GLY A 444 1.03 -42.16 22.69
N GLY A 445 0.40 -42.72 21.66
CA GLY A 445 -0.26 -41.92 20.62
C GLY A 445 -1.55 -41.26 21.14
N LEU A 446 -1.82 -40.03 20.69
CA LEU A 446 -3.07 -39.30 20.92
C LEU A 446 -3.41 -39.01 22.40
N THR A 447 -2.44 -39.09 23.31
CA THR A 447 -2.62 -38.69 24.71
C THR A 447 -2.39 -37.19 24.90
N ASP A 448 -2.84 -36.64 26.03
CA ASP A 448 -2.56 -35.24 26.38
C ASP A 448 -1.05 -34.94 26.46
N GLY A 449 -0.25 -35.91 26.92
CA GLY A 449 1.21 -35.79 26.98
C GLY A 449 1.83 -35.71 25.59
N TYR A 450 1.35 -36.54 24.66
CA TYR A 450 1.76 -36.50 23.25
C TYR A 450 1.45 -35.14 22.63
N TRP A 451 0.23 -34.63 22.75
CA TRP A 451 -0.16 -33.36 22.15
C TRP A 451 0.59 -32.16 22.72
N LYS A 452 0.87 -32.15 24.03
CA LYS A 452 1.72 -31.13 24.65
C LYS A 452 3.14 -31.14 24.08
N LEU A 453 3.71 -32.32 23.86
CA LEU A 453 5.05 -32.43 23.28
C LEU A 453 5.06 -32.04 21.79
N ILE A 454 4.08 -32.49 21.01
CA ILE A 454 3.93 -32.10 19.59
C ILE A 454 3.83 -30.58 19.48
N ARG A 455 3.04 -29.93 20.34
CA ARG A 455 2.93 -28.46 20.35
C ARG A 455 4.28 -27.77 20.56
N VAL A 456 5.08 -28.24 21.52
CA VAL A 456 6.43 -27.69 21.77
C VAL A 456 7.35 -27.92 20.56
N ILE A 457 7.37 -29.13 20.01
CA ILE A 457 8.17 -29.48 18.82
C ILE A 457 7.78 -28.62 17.62
N SER A 458 6.48 -28.44 17.37
CA SER A 458 6.00 -27.65 16.24
C SER A 458 6.35 -26.17 16.36
N LEU A 459 6.33 -25.60 17.57
CA LEU A 459 6.80 -24.22 17.80
C LEU A 459 8.32 -24.09 17.52
N GLN A 460 9.12 -25.09 17.91
CA GLN A 460 10.56 -25.13 17.58
C GLN A 460 10.78 -25.23 16.07
N HIS A 461 10.09 -26.15 15.40
CA HIS A 461 10.18 -26.30 13.95
C HIS A 461 9.75 -25.03 13.19
N TRP A 462 8.75 -24.30 13.68
CA TRP A 462 8.36 -23.03 13.07
C TRP A 462 9.53 -22.03 13.04
N LEU A 463 10.26 -21.92 14.16
CA LEU A 463 11.39 -20.99 14.30
C LEU A 463 12.67 -21.45 13.61
N GLU A 464 12.92 -22.75 13.53
CA GLU A 464 14.19 -23.29 13.03
C GLU A 464 14.17 -23.59 11.53
N LEU A 465 13.01 -23.97 10.98
CA LEU A 465 12.92 -24.42 9.59
C LEU A 465 12.64 -23.23 8.66
N ASP A 466 13.70 -22.72 8.03
CA ASP A 466 13.60 -21.67 7.03
C ASP A 466 13.07 -22.23 5.69
N ARG A 467 11.97 -21.65 5.19
CA ARG A 467 11.35 -22.06 3.93
C ARG A 467 12.30 -21.97 2.73
N ASN A 468 13.32 -21.11 2.79
CA ASN A 468 14.32 -20.96 1.73
C ASN A 468 15.39 -22.06 1.74
N GLU A 469 15.47 -22.85 2.81
CA GLU A 469 16.56 -23.81 3.01
C GLU A 469 16.08 -25.26 3.06
N ILE A 470 14.82 -25.51 3.46
CA ILE A 470 14.33 -26.87 3.75
C ILE A 470 13.77 -27.63 2.55
N PHE A 471 13.59 -26.96 1.40
CA PHE A 471 13.04 -27.57 0.19
C PHE A 471 14.10 -27.75 -0.90
N GLU A 472 14.02 -28.88 -1.60
CA GLU A 472 14.63 -29.09 -2.91
C GLU A 472 13.63 -28.63 -3.99
N MET A 473 14.13 -27.90 -4.99
CA MET A 473 13.31 -27.36 -6.07
C MET A 473 13.74 -27.95 -7.42
N GLU A 474 12.76 -28.45 -8.16
CA GLU A 474 12.92 -28.96 -9.52
C GLU A 474 11.97 -28.21 -10.46
N GLU A 475 12.50 -27.66 -11.56
CA GLU A 475 11.66 -27.06 -12.61
C GLU A 475 11.18 -28.16 -13.57
N ILE A 476 9.86 -28.24 -13.76
CA ILE A 476 9.23 -29.24 -14.63
C ILE A 476 8.93 -28.56 -15.97
N LYS A 477 9.45 -29.16 -17.05
CA LYS A 477 9.26 -28.69 -18.42
C LYS A 477 7.92 -29.09 -19.02
#